data_AF-A0A924V1Z9-F1
#
_entry.id   AF-A0A924V1Z9-F1
#
_cell.length_a   1.000
_cell.length_b   1.000
_cell.length_c   1.000
_cell.angle_alpha   90.00
_cell.angle_beta   90.00
_cell.angle_gamma   90.00
#
_symmetry.space_group_name_H-M   'P 1'
#
loop_
_entity.id
_entity.type
_entity.pdbx_description
1 polymer ?
#
loop_
_entity_poly.entity_id
_entity_poly.type
_entity_poly.pdbx_seq_one_letter_code
_entity_poly.pdbx_strand_id
1 'polypeptide(L)'
;MHKSSQLLIIIFLCIINISCLTTELYNAKKEGFNEEIRGFLITQDQKKLVLVGLHYHYIFPMSEDLNNILTWSDHSKLRATRLNFIISKNNVINGTYLLKSENNVTLTNNDKAFLLEN
;
A
#
# COMPACT_ATOMS: atom_id res chain seq x y z
N MET A 1 20.26 33.30 37.12
CA MET A 1 19.82 31.90 37.38
C MET A 1 18.49 31.49 36.73
N HIS A 2 17.70 32.39 36.11
CA HIS A 2 16.37 32.01 35.57
C HIS A 2 16.35 31.32 34.19
N LYS A 3 17.26 31.64 33.27
CA LYS A 3 17.25 31.08 31.90
C LYS A 3 17.54 29.57 31.84
N SER A 4 18.37 29.07 32.76
CA SER A 4 18.72 27.64 32.82
C SER A 4 17.56 26.76 33.32
N SER A 5 16.70 27.32 34.19
CA SER A 5 15.51 26.62 34.71
C SER A 5 14.39 26.56 33.66
N GLN A 6 14.22 27.61 32.85
CA GLN A 6 13.25 27.62 31.75
C GLN A 6 13.63 26.63 30.63
N LEU A 7 14.91 26.45 30.36
CA LEU A 7 15.40 25.51 29.35
C LEU A 7 15.07 24.04 29.70
N LEU A 8 15.19 23.69 30.98
CA LEU A 8 14.89 22.34 31.48
C LEU A 8 13.41 22.00 31.36
N ILE A 9 12.52 22.97 31.56
CA ILE A 9 11.06 22.79 31.46
C ILE A 9 10.64 22.55 30.00
N ILE A 10 11.25 23.28 29.04
CA ILE A 10 10.98 23.11 27.61
C ILE A 10 11.44 21.73 27.12
N ILE A 11 12.63 21.29 27.55
CA ILE A 11 13.14 19.95 27.21
C ILE A 11 12.21 18.87 27.77
N PHE A 12 11.73 19.02 29.00
CA PHE A 12 10.81 18.06 29.61
C PHE A 12 9.48 17.97 28.86
N LEU A 13 8.90 19.09 28.44
CA LEU A 13 7.66 19.16 27.65
C LEU A 13 7.78 18.55 26.25
N CYS A 14 8.96 18.60 25.62
CA CYS A 14 9.20 17.95 24.32
C CYS A 14 9.20 16.42 24.40
N ILE A 15 9.59 15.83 25.54
CA ILE A 15 9.72 14.37 25.68
C ILE A 15 8.35 13.71 25.87
N ILE A 16 7.39 14.40 26.52
CA ILE A 16 6.06 13.85 26.83
C ILE A 16 5.17 13.69 25.59
N ASN A 17 5.45 14.43 24.52
CA ASN A 17 4.71 14.37 23.25
C ASN A 17 5.20 13.26 22.31
N ILE A 18 6.26 12.51 22.67
CA ILE A 18 6.79 11.40 21.86
C ILE A 18 6.00 10.09 22.09
N SER A 19 5.05 10.09 23.03
CA SER A 19 4.08 9.01 23.23
C SER A 19 3.03 9.02 22.11
N CYS A 20 3.52 8.79 20.90
CA CYS A 20 2.78 8.78 19.67
C CYS A 20 1.85 7.57 19.63
N LEU A 21 0.66 7.82 19.10
CA LEU A 21 -0.50 6.99 18.83
C LEU A 21 -0.18 5.73 17.98
N THR A 22 0.79 4.92 18.39
CA THR A 22 1.38 3.82 17.60
C THR A 22 1.03 2.44 18.13
N THR A 23 0.37 2.35 19.29
CA THR A 23 0.03 1.09 19.95
C THR A 23 -0.89 0.22 19.07
N GLU A 24 -1.81 0.83 18.35
CA GLU A 24 -2.75 0.12 17.47
C GLU A 24 -2.03 -0.51 16.27
N LEU A 25 -1.13 0.23 15.63
CA LEU A 25 -0.26 -0.29 14.57
C LEU A 25 0.70 -1.37 15.08
N TYR A 26 1.24 -1.21 16.30
CA TYR A 26 2.20 -2.15 16.88
C TYR A 26 1.53 -3.47 17.28
N ASN A 27 0.30 -3.43 17.78
CA ASN A 27 -0.49 -4.60 18.11
C ASN A 27 -1.00 -5.31 16.83
N ALA A 28 -1.43 -4.56 15.82
CA ALA A 28 -1.76 -5.10 14.49
C ALA A 28 -0.57 -5.83 13.85
N LYS A 29 0.68 -5.37 14.10
CA LYS A 29 1.91 -6.03 13.63
C LYS A 29 2.18 -7.40 14.29
N LYS A 30 1.63 -7.68 15.47
CA LYS A 30 1.91 -8.94 16.21
C LYS A 30 1.06 -10.11 15.73
N GLU A 31 -0.18 -9.88 15.30
CA GLU A 31 -1.14 -10.96 15.01
C GLU A 31 -1.41 -11.16 13.51
N GLY A 32 -0.80 -10.35 12.65
CA GLY A 32 -1.12 -10.33 11.23
C GLY A 32 -2.38 -9.51 11.01
N PHE A 33 -2.20 -8.31 10.47
CA PHE A 33 -3.29 -7.41 10.17
C PHE A 33 -3.90 -7.78 8.82
N ASN A 34 -5.20 -8.06 8.79
CA ASN A 34 -5.94 -8.24 7.55
C ASN A 34 -6.63 -6.92 7.21
N GLU A 35 -6.28 -6.34 6.07
CA GLU A 35 -6.87 -5.09 5.58
C GLU A 35 -7.75 -5.33 4.37
N GLU A 36 -8.92 -4.69 4.35
CA GLU A 36 -9.79 -4.68 3.18
C GLU A 36 -9.36 -3.55 2.23
N ILE A 37 -9.01 -3.90 0.99
CA ILE A 37 -8.67 -2.91 -0.04
C ILE A 37 -9.94 -2.47 -0.79
N ARG A 38 -10.23 -1.17 -0.73
CA ARG A 38 -11.37 -0.52 -1.39
C ARG A 38 -11.06 0.04 -2.77
N GLY A 39 -9.79 0.23 -3.08
CA GLY A 39 -9.36 0.72 -4.38
C GLY A 39 -7.87 0.98 -4.46
N PHE A 40 -7.44 1.56 -5.57
CA PHE A 40 -6.07 1.96 -5.78
C PHE A 40 -5.96 3.26 -6.58
N LEU A 41 -4.82 3.94 -6.46
CA LEU A 41 -4.45 5.13 -7.23
C LEU A 41 -3.00 4.98 -7.71
N ILE A 42 -2.68 5.55 -8.87
CA ILE A 42 -1.31 5.61 -9.40
C ILE A 42 -0.87 7.06 -9.38
N THR A 43 0.35 7.33 -8.90
CA THR A 43 0.89 8.69 -8.94
C THR A 43 1.08 9.16 -10.38
N GLN A 44 1.01 10.47 -10.62
CA GLN A 44 1.12 11.03 -11.98
C GLN A 44 2.43 10.64 -12.69
N ASP A 45 3.51 10.47 -11.93
CA ASP A 45 4.82 10.00 -12.44
C ASP A 45 4.90 8.47 -12.63
N GLN A 46 3.82 7.74 -12.33
CA GLN A 46 3.70 6.28 -12.40
C GLN A 46 4.68 5.49 -11.51
N LYS A 47 5.38 6.16 -10.59
CA LYS A 47 6.41 5.51 -9.76
C LYS A 47 5.86 4.85 -8.52
N LYS A 48 4.62 5.14 -8.13
CA LYS A 48 4.01 4.61 -6.90
C LYS A 48 2.59 4.15 -7.13
N LEU A 49 2.27 3.00 -6.53
CA LEU A 49 0.91 2.53 -6.34
C LEU A 49 0.46 2.89 -4.93
N VAL A 50 -0.74 3.44 -4.82
CA VAL A 50 -1.42 3.72 -3.56
C VAL A 50 -2.58 2.73 -3.45
N LEU A 51 -2.56 1.83 -2.47
CA LEU A 51 -3.73 1.01 -2.13
C LEU A 51 -4.54 1.73 -1.05
N VAL A 52 -5.82 1.94 -1.34
CA VAL A 52 -6.79 2.56 -0.45
C VAL A 52 -7.43 1.45 0.36
N GLY A 53 -6.93 1.22 1.57
CA GLY A 53 -7.53 0.29 2.53
C GLY A 53 -8.68 0.92 3.31
N LEU A 54 -9.41 0.10 4.06
CA LEU A 54 -10.47 0.56 4.95
C LEU A 54 -9.92 1.39 6.12
N HIS A 55 -8.81 0.95 6.72
CA HIS A 55 -8.21 1.63 7.88
C HIS A 55 -6.93 2.38 7.50
N TYR A 56 -6.12 1.81 6.61
CA TYR A 56 -4.83 2.38 6.22
C TYR A 56 -4.65 2.49 4.71
N HIS A 57 -3.83 3.45 4.30
CA HIS A 57 -3.40 3.61 2.92
C HIS A 57 -1.96 3.16 2.79
N TYR A 58 -1.66 2.37 1.76
CA TYR A 58 -0.32 1.84 1.53
C TYR A 58 0.25 2.45 0.27
N ILE A 59 1.46 2.97 0.36
CA ILE A 59 2.17 3.55 -0.77
C ILE A 59 3.42 2.72 -0.97
N PHE A 60 3.60 2.17 -2.17
CA PHE A 60 4.77 1.38 -2.51
C PHE A 60 5.28 1.72 -3.90
N PRO A 61 6.58 1.48 -4.17
CA PRO A 61 7.13 1.62 -5.50
C PRO A 61 6.36 0.73 -6.48
N MET A 62 6.04 1.28 -7.64
CA MET A 62 5.42 0.54 -8.74
C MET A 62 6.48 -0.37 -9.38
N SER A 63 6.17 -1.66 -9.54
CA SER A 63 6.98 -2.54 -10.38
C SER A 63 6.62 -2.38 -11.85
N GLU A 64 7.55 -2.69 -12.75
CA GLU A 64 7.33 -2.55 -14.20
C GLU A 64 6.15 -3.41 -14.68
N ASP A 65 6.11 -4.69 -14.30
CA ASP A 65 5.02 -5.61 -14.65
C ASP A 65 3.66 -5.11 -14.16
N LEU A 66 3.61 -4.62 -12.91
CA LEU A 66 2.36 -4.12 -12.33
C LEU A 66 1.94 -2.80 -12.99
N ASN A 67 2.88 -1.94 -13.35
CA ASN A 67 2.58 -0.73 -14.10
C ASN A 67 1.99 -1.08 -15.47
N ASN A 68 2.59 -2.04 -16.18
CA ASN A 68 2.15 -2.46 -17.50
C ASN A 68 0.72 -3.01 -17.44
N ILE A 69 0.41 -3.82 -16.44
CA ILE A 69 -0.93 -4.37 -16.24
C ILE A 69 -1.95 -3.28 -15.87
N LEU A 70 -1.61 -2.37 -14.98
CA LEU A 70 -2.55 -1.35 -14.49
C LEU A 70 -2.77 -0.18 -15.46
N THR A 71 -1.79 0.11 -16.32
CA THR A 71 -1.88 1.16 -17.36
C THR A 71 -2.34 0.62 -18.71
N TRP A 72 -2.47 -0.71 -18.85
CA TRP A 72 -3.05 -1.34 -20.02
C TRP A 72 -4.40 -0.72 -20.35
N SER A 73 -4.61 -0.30 -21.60
CA SER A 73 -5.82 0.43 -22.01
C SER A 73 -7.11 -0.35 -21.73
N ASP A 74 -7.01 -1.67 -21.72
CA ASP A 74 -8.10 -2.58 -21.46
C ASP A 74 -8.06 -3.17 -20.02
N HIS A 75 -7.36 -2.54 -19.07
CA HIS A 75 -7.31 -2.99 -17.68
C HIS A 75 -8.69 -3.18 -17.05
N SER A 76 -9.72 -2.47 -17.53
CA SER A 76 -11.12 -2.64 -17.11
C SER A 76 -11.71 -4.01 -17.45
N LYS A 77 -11.09 -4.77 -18.38
CA LYS A 77 -11.42 -6.17 -18.65
C LYS A 77 -11.01 -7.09 -17.51
N LEU A 78 -10.09 -6.64 -16.66
CA LEU A 78 -9.56 -7.39 -15.52
C LEU A 78 -10.18 -6.89 -14.24
N ARG A 79 -10.53 -7.84 -13.38
CA ARG A 79 -10.98 -7.58 -12.02
C ARG A 79 -10.06 -8.23 -11.03
N ALA A 80 -9.60 -7.45 -10.05
CA ALA A 80 -8.93 -8.00 -8.89
C ALA A 80 -9.93 -8.83 -8.08
N THR A 81 -9.64 -10.12 -7.96
CA THR A 81 -10.49 -11.07 -7.20
C THR A 81 -9.86 -11.46 -5.87
N ARG A 82 -8.57 -11.20 -5.69
CA ARG A 82 -7.86 -11.38 -4.44
C ARG A 82 -6.65 -10.45 -4.39
N LEU A 83 -6.51 -9.74 -3.28
CA LEU A 83 -5.34 -8.93 -2.94
C LEU A 83 -4.97 -9.30 -1.52
N ASN A 84 -3.88 -10.05 -1.35
CA ASN A 84 -3.36 -10.42 -0.04
C ASN A 84 -1.95 -9.87 0.08
N PHE A 85 -1.68 -9.06 1.08
CA PHE A 85 -0.33 -8.59 1.36
C PHE A 85 -0.04 -8.66 2.86
N ILE A 86 1.23 -8.92 3.17
CA ILE A 86 1.77 -9.02 4.50
C ILE A 86 2.86 -7.96 4.61
N ILE A 87 2.82 -7.20 5.68
CA ILE A 87 3.87 -6.24 6.03
C ILE A 87 4.77 -6.91 7.05
N SER A 88 6.00 -7.22 6.65
CA SER A 88 6.99 -7.81 7.54
C SER A 88 7.48 -6.80 8.58
N LYS A 89 8.18 -7.29 9.61
CA LYS A 89 8.71 -6.46 10.70
C LYS A 89 9.64 -5.35 10.21
N ASN A 90 10.39 -5.59 9.13
CA ASN A 90 11.28 -4.63 8.47
C ASN A 90 10.56 -3.74 7.42
N ASN A 91 9.24 -3.65 7.47
CA ASN A 91 8.41 -2.83 6.56
C ASN A 91 8.52 -3.24 5.08
N VAL A 92 8.85 -4.50 4.81
CA VAL A 92 8.77 -5.06 3.46
C VAL A 92 7.34 -5.55 3.24
N ILE A 93 6.74 -5.11 2.14
CA ILE A 93 5.40 -5.53 1.75
C ILE A 93 5.56 -6.69 0.78
N ASN A 94 5.12 -7.87 1.17
CA ASN A 94 5.05 -9.04 0.29
C ASN A 94 3.59 -9.37 0.07
N GLY A 95 3.16 -9.49 -1.17
CA GLY A 95 1.78 -9.78 -1.48
C GLY A 95 1.61 -10.58 -2.74
N THR A 96 0.42 -11.15 -2.87
CA THR A 96 -0.06 -11.79 -4.08
C THR A 96 -1.35 -11.13 -4.49
N TYR A 97 -1.49 -10.90 -5.79
CA TYR A 97 -2.72 -10.41 -6.38
C TYR A 97 -3.19 -11.41 -7.43
N LEU A 98 -4.51 -11.56 -7.54
CA LEU A 98 -5.14 -12.39 -8.56
C LEU A 98 -6.09 -11.53 -9.37
N LEU A 99 -5.75 -11.31 -10.64
CA LEU A 99 -6.61 -10.68 -11.63
C LEU A 99 -7.34 -11.77 -12.41
N LYS A 100 -8.62 -11.56 -12.68
CA LYS A 100 -9.42 -12.42 -13.56
C LYS A 100 -10.12 -11.55 -14.59
N SER A 101 -10.21 -12.03 -15.82
CA SER A 101 -11.14 -11.49 -16.81
C SER A 101 -12.57 -11.77 -16.36
N GLU A 102 -13.48 -10.81 -16.52
CA GLU A 102 -14.90 -11.08 -16.29
C GLU A 102 -15.44 -12.09 -17.31
N ASN A 103 -16.40 -12.93 -16.90
CA ASN A 103 -16.89 -14.07 -17.69
C ASN A 103 -17.52 -13.69 -19.05
N ASN A 104 -17.91 -12.42 -19.21
CA ASN A 104 -18.49 -11.84 -20.42
C ASN A 104 -17.46 -11.11 -21.30
N VAL A 105 -16.19 -11.03 -20.86
CA VAL A 105 -15.14 -10.34 -21.58
C VAL A 105 -14.21 -11.35 -22.25
N THR A 106 -14.16 -11.30 -23.58
CA THR A 106 -13.24 -12.14 -24.36
C THR A 106 -11.90 -11.41 -24.48
N LEU A 107 -10.85 -11.99 -23.89
CA LEU A 107 -9.48 -11.53 -24.13
C LEU A 107 -9.05 -11.90 -25.55
N THR A 108 -8.64 -10.91 -26.33
CA THR A 108 -8.07 -11.14 -27.66
C THR A 108 -6.74 -11.88 -27.56
N ASN A 109 -6.24 -12.40 -28.68
CA ASN A 109 -4.90 -13.02 -28.70
C ASN A 109 -3.80 -11.99 -28.35
N ASN A 110 -3.98 -10.72 -28.72
CA ASN A 110 -3.07 -9.65 -28.36
C ASN A 110 -3.13 -9.35 -26.86
N ASP A 111 -4.33 -9.36 -26.27
CA ASP A 111 -4.52 -9.19 -24.83
C ASP A 111 -3.77 -10.29 -24.06
N LYS A 112 -3.89 -11.55 -24.52
CA LYS A 112 -3.20 -12.69 -23.91
C LYS A 112 -1.69 -12.62 -24.07
N ALA A 113 -1.19 -12.23 -25.25
CA ALA A 113 0.24 -12.06 -25.48
C ALA A 113 0.82 -11.00 -24.53
N PHE A 114 0.18 -9.83 -24.44
CA PHE A 114 0.58 -8.76 -23.53
C PHE A 114 0.63 -9.21 -22.06
N LEU A 115 -0.38 -9.97 -21.61
CA LEU A 115 -0.45 -10.45 -20.21
C LEU A 115 0.49 -11.62 -19.90
N LEU A 116 1.06 -12.29 -20.91
CA LEU A 116 1.99 -13.42 -20.74
C LEU A 116 3.45 -13.04 -20.95
N GLU A 117 3.71 -11.90 -21.60
CA GLU A 117 5.06 -11.34 -21.82
C GLU A 117 5.56 -10.45 -20.67
N ASN A 118 4.71 -10.19 -19.67
CA ASN A 118 5.01 -9.53 -18.39
C ASN A 118 4.82 -10.51 -17.23
#